data_AF-A0A920NJ55-F1
#
_entry.id   AF-A0A920NJ55-F1
#
_cell.length_a   1.000
_cell.length_b   1.000
_cell.length_c   1.000
_cell.angle_alpha   90.00
_cell.angle_beta   90.00
_cell.angle_gamma   90.00
#
_symmetry.space_group_name_H-M   'P 1'
#
loop_
_entity.id
_entity.type
_entity.pdbx_description
1 polymer ?
#
loop_
_entity_poly.entity_id
_entity_poly.type
_entity_poly.pdbx_seq_one_letter_code
_entity_poly.pdbx_strand_id
1 'polypeptide(L)'
;MNKHNIYPNEILVVLDDLNLDIGKLRLRLSGSSGGHNGLKSIISSLETLEFPRLRIGIGSPLMETTKLIMFLESYLRTNMKS
;
A
#
# COMPACT_ATOMS: atom_id res chain seq x y z
N MET A 1 5.34 24.44 14.95
CA MET A 1 6.02 23.84 13.79
C MET A 1 6.47 24.99 12.89
N ASN A 2 7.71 25.17 12.43
CA ASN A 2 8.82 24.23 12.21
C ASN A 2 10.18 24.80 12.69
N LYS A 3 10.98 23.96 13.37
CA LYS A 3 12.39 24.23 13.74
C LYS A 3 13.33 24.35 12.53
N HIS A 4 12.94 23.75 11.41
CA HIS A 4 13.79 23.57 10.22
C HIS A 4 13.23 24.22 8.94
N ASN A 5 12.10 24.93 9.02
CA ASN A 5 11.48 25.63 7.88
C ASN A 5 11.28 24.75 6.62
N ILE A 6 10.76 23.53 6.79
CA ILE A 6 10.46 22.57 5.72
C ILE A 6 8.98 22.64 5.35
N TYR A 7 8.66 22.65 4.06
CA TYR A 7 7.30 22.64 3.52
C TYR A 7 6.82 21.20 3.23
N PRO A 8 5.50 20.91 3.24
CA PRO A 8 4.98 19.55 3.02
C PRO A 8 5.40 18.89 1.69
N ASN A 9 5.57 19.69 0.63
CA ASN A 9 6.04 19.21 -0.68
C ASN A 9 7.53 18.82 -0.69
N GLU A 10 8.29 19.18 0.35
CA GLU A 10 9.69 18.80 0.55
C GLU A 10 9.83 17.53 1.42
N ILE A 11 8.71 16.93 1.83
CA ILE A 11 8.67 15.71 2.66
C ILE A 11 8.21 14.53 1.81
N LEU A 12 9.08 13.54 1.61
CA LEU A 12 8.69 12.25 1.03
C LEU A 12 8.34 11.24 2.12
N VAL A 13 7.08 10.82 2.17
CA VAL A 13 6.63 9.76 3.08
C VAL A 13 6.78 8.40 2.43
N VAL A 14 7.52 7.48 3.05
CA VAL A 14 7.66 6.08 2.60
C VAL A 14 6.80 5.18 3.50
N LEU A 15 5.97 4.34 2.91
CA LEU A 15 5.06 3.46 3.64
C LEU A 15 4.80 2.13 2.91
N ASP A 16 4.40 1.12 3.67
CA ASP A 16 3.88 -0.13 3.13
C ASP A 16 2.44 0.02 2.58
N ASP A 17 2.08 -0.84 1.62
CA ASP A 17 0.73 -0.88 1.05
C ASP A 17 0.31 -2.33 0.77
N LEU A 18 -0.70 -2.80 1.51
CA LEU A 18 -1.31 -4.12 1.36
C LEU A 18 -2.02 -4.32 0.01
N ASN A 19 -2.40 -3.24 -0.66
CA ASN A 19 -3.12 -3.30 -1.94
C ASN A 19 -2.17 -3.34 -3.16
N LEU A 20 -0.86 -3.22 -2.92
CA LEU A 20 0.16 -3.36 -3.96
C LEU A 20 0.83 -4.71 -3.80
N ASP A 21 1.06 -5.39 -4.93
CA ASP A 21 1.82 -6.64 -4.95
C ASP A 21 3.21 -6.44 -4.34
N ILE A 22 3.76 -7.51 -3.75
CA ILE A 22 5.10 -7.49 -3.16
C ILE A 22 6.12 -6.91 -4.14
N GLY A 23 6.86 -5.90 -3.69
CA GLY A 23 7.91 -5.23 -4.47
C GLY A 23 7.41 -4.20 -5.48
N LYS A 24 6.09 -4.00 -5.64
CA LYS A 24 5.56 -2.91 -6.47
C LYS A 24 5.74 -1.58 -5.77
N LEU A 25 6.35 -0.62 -6.48
CA LEU A 25 6.49 0.75 -6.04
C LEU A 25 5.43 1.63 -6.70
N ARG A 26 4.87 2.57 -5.93
CA ARG A 26 3.95 3.59 -6.46
C ARG A 26 4.21 4.94 -5.82
N LEU A 27 4.57 5.92 -6.64
CA LEU A 27 4.65 7.32 -6.23
C LEU A 27 3.29 8.01 -6.36
N ARG A 28 2.92 8.82 -5.38
CA ARG A 28 1.76 9.72 -5.41
C ARG A 28 2.18 11.09 -4.90
N LEU A 29 1.70 12.15 -5.54
CA LEU A 29 1.95 13.52 -5.09
C LEU A 29 1.01 13.97 -3.98
N SER A 30 -0.21 13.41 -3.94
CA SER A 30 -1.21 13.73 -2.92
C SER A 30 -2.33 12.68 -2.86
N GLY A 31 -3.26 12.86 -1.91
CA GLY A 31 -4.50 12.08 -1.75
C GLY A 31 -4.73 11.53 -0.34
N SER A 32 -5.87 10.85 -0.14
CA SER A 32 -6.34 10.40 1.18
C SER A 32 -5.51 9.27 1.80
N SER A 33 -5.76 8.99 3.08
CA SER A 33 -5.06 7.93 3.84
C SER A 33 -5.29 6.52 3.29
N GLY A 34 -6.37 6.28 2.54
CA GLY A 34 -6.73 4.93 2.08
C GLY A 34 -6.89 3.93 3.22
N GLY A 35 -7.32 4.38 4.40
CA GLY A 35 -7.46 3.55 5.60
C GLY A 35 -6.19 3.38 6.43
N HIS A 36 -5.02 3.79 5.94
CA HIS A 36 -3.74 3.63 6.63
C HIS A 36 -3.62 4.57 7.84
N ASN A 37 -3.55 4.01 9.04
CA ASN A 37 -3.54 4.81 10.29
C ASN A 37 -2.30 5.72 10.40
N GLY A 38 -1.13 5.25 9.95
CA GLY A 38 0.07 6.10 9.84
C GLY A 38 -0.14 7.34 8.98
N LEU A 39 -0.72 7.19 7.77
CA LEU A 39 -1.07 8.34 6.92
C LEU A 39 -2.10 9.25 7.58
N LYS A 40 -3.11 8.71 8.29
CA LYS A 40 -4.07 9.56 9.03
C LYS A 40 -3.37 10.45 10.05
N SER A 41 -2.42 9.89 10.80
CA SER A 41 -1.61 10.64 11.76
C SER A 41 -0.78 11.73 11.08
N ILE A 42 -0.09 11.40 9.99
CA ILE A 42 0.75 12.36 9.25
C ILE A 42 -0.11 13.49 8.65
N ILE A 43 -1.23 13.16 8.02
CA ILE A 43 -2.18 14.14 7.47
C ILE A 43 -2.68 15.08 8.58
N SER A 44 -3.01 14.54 9.75
CA SER A 44 -3.42 15.35 10.91
C SER A 44 -2.31 16.28 11.37
N SER A 45 -1.06 15.80 11.42
CA SER A 45 0.09 16.60 11.85
C SER A 45 0.53 17.66 10.82
N LEU A 46 0.36 17.40 9.53
CA LEU A 46 0.72 18.32 8.46
C LEU A 46 -0.44 19.21 8.01
N GLU A 47 -1.66 18.92 8.45
CA GLU A 47 -2.91 19.60 8.09
C GLU A 47 -3.15 19.69 6.57
N THR A 48 -2.60 18.75 5.81
CA THR A 48 -2.72 18.70 4.35
C THR A 48 -2.65 17.28 3.81
N LEU A 49 -3.17 17.09 2.59
CA LEU A 49 -3.03 15.87 1.79
C LEU A 49 -1.95 16.00 0.71
N GLU A 50 -1.40 17.21 0.54
CA GLU A 50 -0.50 17.61 -0.54
C GLU A 50 0.97 17.41 -0.15
N PHE A 51 1.35 16.14 0.05
CA PHE A 51 2.74 15.74 0.26
C PHE A 51 3.06 14.45 -0.52
N PRO A 52 4.24 14.37 -1.14
CA PRO A 52 4.62 13.22 -1.93
C PRO A 52 4.82 11.98 -1.04
N ARG A 53 4.42 10.82 -1.58
CA ARG A 53 4.54 9.54 -0.89
C ARG A 53 4.92 8.40 -1.82
N LEU A 54 5.87 7.59 -1.37
CA LEU A 54 6.31 6.35 -2.01
C LEU A 54 5.69 5.17 -1.27
N ARG A 55 4.81 4.45 -1.96
CA ARG A 55 4.19 3.22 -1.44
C ARG A 55 4.96 2.01 -1.90
N ILE A 56 5.23 1.10 -0.96
CA ILE A 56 5.94 -0.16 -1.18
C ILE A 56 4.96 -1.30 -0.96
N GLY A 57 4.69 -2.06 -2.01
CA GLY A 57 3.78 -3.19 -1.92
C GLY A 57 4.33 -4.31 -1.05
N ILE A 58 3.50 -4.72 -0.08
CA ILE A 58 3.76 -5.84 0.81
C ILE A 58 2.82 -7.03 0.54
N GLY A 59 1.90 -6.87 -0.41
CA GLY A 59 0.87 -7.85 -0.72
C GLY A 59 -0.17 -7.99 0.39
N SER A 60 -1.33 -8.52 0.03
CA SER A 60 -2.36 -8.88 1.00
C SER A 60 -2.23 -10.36 1.39
N PRO A 61 -2.27 -10.72 2.68
CA PRO A 61 -2.32 -12.12 3.11
C PRO A 61 -3.48 -12.90 2.46
N LEU A 62 -4.61 -12.22 2.19
CA LEU A 62 -5.73 -12.84 1.49
C LEU A 62 -5.39 -13.21 0.05
N MET A 63 -4.57 -12.41 -0.65
CA MET A 63 -4.17 -12.72 -2.02
C MET A 63 -3.36 -14.02 -2.10
N GLU A 64 -2.50 -14.30 -1.12
CA GLU A 64 -1.71 -15.54 -1.09
C GLU A 64 -2.60 -16.77 -0.85
N THR A 65 -3.52 -16.69 0.10
CA THR A 65 -4.50 -17.77 0.35
C THR A 65 -5.40 -18.01 -0.86
N THR A 66 -5.92 -16.94 -1.49
CA THR A 66 -6.76 -17.05 -2.69
C THR A 66 -6.01 -17.69 -3.85
N LYS A 67 -4.75 -17.31 -4.10
CA LYS A 67 -3.91 -17.93 -5.15
C LYS A 67 -3.73 -19.43 -4.90
N LEU A 68 -3.48 -19.83 -3.65
CA LEU A 68 -3.31 -21.24 -3.30
C LEU A 68 -4.60 -22.04 -3.53
N ILE A 69 -5.75 -21.52 -3.09
CA ILE A 69 -7.06 -22.16 -3.32
C ILE A 69 -7.33 -22.29 -4.81
N MET A 70 -7.14 -21.22 -5.58
CA MET A 70 -7.33 -21.24 -7.04
C MET A 70 -6.41 -22.26 -7.72
N PHE A 71 -5.15 -22.35 -7.28
CA PHE A 71 -4.21 -23.34 -7.79
C PHE A 71 -4.68 -24.78 -7.50
N LEU A 72 -5.09 -25.07 -6.27
CA LEU A 72 -5.58 -26.40 -5.88
C LEU A 72 -6.86 -26.77 -6.65
N GLU A 73 -7.81 -25.85 -6.79
CA GLU A 73 -9.03 -26.08 -7.58
C GLU A 73 -8.71 -26.34 -9.06
N SER A 74 -7.74 -25.63 -9.62
CA SER A 74 -7.27 -25.86 -10.99
C SER A 74 -6.64 -27.25 -11.12
N TYR A 75 -5.76 -27.62 -10.18
CA TYR A 75 -5.09 -28.92 -10.17
C TYR A 75 -6.09 -30.08 -10.08
N LEU A 76 -7.07 -30.02 -9.16
CA LEU A 76 -8.08 -31.06 -9.00
C LEU A 76 -8.96 -31.19 -10.26
N ARG A 77 -9.33 -30.07 -10.88
CA ARG A 77 -10.14 -30.07 -12.12
C ARG A 77 -9.42 -30.72 -13.30
N THR A 78 -8.11 -30.54 -13.39
CA THR A 78 -7.28 -31.13 -14.45
C THR A 78 -7.00 -32.61 -14.20
N ASN A 79 -6.82 -33.03 -12.94
CA ASN A 79 -6.31 -34.37 -12.62
C ASN A 79 -7.36 -35.36 -12.09
N MET A 80 -8.55 -34.91 -11.68
CA MET A 80 -9.59 -35.79 -11.10
C MET A 80 -10.86 -35.90 -11.95
N LYS A 81 -10.86 -35.40 -13.19
CA LYS A 81 -11.92 -35.70 -14.15
C LYS A 81 -11.56 -36.96 -14.94
N SER A 82 -11.69 -38.12 -14.30
CA SER A 82 -11.84 -39.44 -14.95
C SER A 82 -13.11 -40.09 -14.46
#